data_AF-A0A7L2UGC8-F1
#
_entry.id   AF-A0A7L2UGC8-F1
#
_cell.length_a   1.000
_cell.length_b   1.000
_cell.length_c   1.000
_cell.angle_alpha   90.00
_cell.angle_beta   90.00
_cell.angle_gamma   90.00
#
_symmetry.space_group_name_H-M   'P 1'
#
loop_
_entity.id
_entity.type
_entity.pdbx_description
1 polymer ?
#
loop_
_entity_poly.entity_id
_entity_poly.type
_entity_poly.pdbx_seq_one_letter_code
_entity_poly.pdbx_strand_id
1 'polypeptide(L)' 'DMYEYENRLKTFTNWPFIENCKCTPENMAKAGFVHCPNTNEPDVAKCFFCLIELEGWEPNDDPW' A
#
# COMPACT_ATOMS: atom_id res chain seq x y z
N ASP A 1 -2.39 -15.23 -5.41
CA ASP A 1 -3.57 -14.90 -4.58
C ASP A 1 -3.21 -13.78 -3.60
N MET A 2 -4.10 -12.81 -3.32
CA MET A 2 -3.82 -11.66 -2.44
C MET A 2 -3.79 -12.01 -0.94
N TYR A 3 -4.20 -13.22 -0.56
CA TYR A 3 -3.94 -13.76 0.78
C TYR A 3 -2.44 -13.91 1.08
N GLU A 4 -1.60 -14.11 0.06
CA GLU A 4 -0.15 -14.19 0.21
C GLU A 4 0.47 -12.79 0.29
N TYR A 5 1.24 -12.53 1.36
CA TYR A 5 1.96 -11.28 1.57
C TYR A 5 2.81 -10.86 0.36
N GLU A 6 3.58 -11.79 -0.21
CA GLU A 6 4.46 -11.53 -1.35
C GLU A 6 3.72 -11.02 -2.58
N ASN A 7 2.47 -11.43 -2.79
CA ASN A 7 1.68 -10.95 -3.92
C ASN A 7 1.18 -9.52 -3.68
N ARG A 8 0.86 -9.15 -2.44
CA ARG A 8 0.52 -7.77 -2.09
C ARG A 8 1.73 -6.86 -2.21
N LEU A 9 2.89 -7.29 -1.70
CA LEU A 9 4.13 -6.53 -1.80
C LEU A 9 4.49 -6.20 -3.26
N LYS A 10 4.35 -7.16 -4.17
CA LYS A 10 4.61 -6.97 -5.62
C LYS A 10 3.75 -5.90 -6.29
N THR A 11 2.63 -5.47 -5.68
CA THR A 11 1.79 -4.41 -6.24
C THR A 11 2.43 -3.03 -6.12
N PHE A 12 3.26 -2.81 -5.08
CA PHE A 12 3.92 -1.54 -4.80
C PHE A 12 5.15 -1.35 -5.71
N THR A 13 4.92 -0.90 -6.94
CA THR A 13 5.98 -0.74 -7.96
C THR A 13 6.61 0.65 -7.98
N ASN A 14 5.81 1.70 -7.79
CA ASN A 14 6.23 3.10 -7.80
C ASN A 14 5.79 3.84 -6.53
N TRP A 15 5.76 3.14 -5.40
CA TRP A 15 5.36 3.71 -4.12
C TRP A 15 6.43 4.70 -3.62
N PRO A 16 6.07 5.95 -3.26
CA PRO A 16 7.06 6.98 -2.97
C PRO A 16 7.74 6.84 -1.59
N PHE A 17 7.10 6.12 -0.65
CA PHE A 17 7.56 6.05 0.74
C PHE A 17 8.37 4.77 0.98
N ILE A 18 9.69 4.85 0.84
CA ILE A 18 10.57 3.66 0.90
C ILE A 18 11.47 3.69 2.15
N GLU A 19 12.28 4.74 2.29
CA GLU A 19 13.22 4.89 3.41
C GLU A 19 12.70 5.89 4.44
N ASN A 20 12.98 5.65 5.73
CA ASN A 20 12.59 6.51 6.85
C ASN A 20 11.08 6.84 6.91
N CYS A 21 10.24 5.96 6.38
CA CYS A 21 8.78 6.08 6.40
C CYS A 21 8.17 4.91 7.21
N LYS A 22 6.95 5.10 7.71
CA LYS A 22 6.14 4.04 8.32
C LYS A 22 5.28 3.31 7.31
N CYS A 23 4.75 4.02 6.32
CA CYS A 23 3.93 3.47 5.24
C CYS A 23 4.78 2.87 4.10
N THR A 24 5.83 2.10 4.43
CA THR A 24 6.64 1.42 3.40
C THR A 24 5.84 0.32 2.67
N PRO A 25 6.22 -0.10 1.46
CA PRO A 25 5.58 -1.21 0.75
C PRO A 25 5.42 -2.46 1.63
N GLU A 26 6.42 -2.79 2.44
CA GLU A 26 6.39 -3.93 3.35
C GLU A 26 5.33 -3.76 4.45
N ASN A 27 5.23 -2.57 5.04
CA ASN A 27 4.26 -2.32 6.10
C ASN A 27 2.84 -2.22 5.55
N MET A 28 2.66 -1.56 4.40
CA MET A 28 1.39 -1.51 3.67
C MET A 28 0.91 -2.93 3.32
N ALA A 29 1.78 -3.74 2.72
CA ALA A 29 1.44 -5.13 2.38
C ALA A 29 1.18 -5.99 3.63
N LYS A 30 1.90 -5.80 4.74
CA LYS A 30 1.64 -6.51 6.01
C LYS A 30 0.25 -6.17 6.57
N ALA A 31 -0.16 -4.91 6.51
CA ALA A 31 -1.49 -4.46 6.94
C ALA A 31 -2.64 -4.90 6.02
N GLY A 32 -2.32 -5.49 4.85
CA GLY A 32 -3.31 -6.01 3.92
C GLY A 32 -3.60 -5.09 2.74
N PHE A 33 -2.86 -4.00 2.58
CA PHE A 33 -3.02 -3.13 1.42
C PHE A 33 -2.37 -3.72 0.16
N VAL A 34 -3.00 -3.43 -0.98
CA VAL A 34 -2.44 -3.55 -2.32
C VAL A 34 -2.42 -2.17 -2.97
N HIS A 35 -1.39 -1.87 -3.75
CA HIS A 35 -1.27 -0.62 -4.50
C HIS A 35 -2.14 -0.69 -5.77
N CYS A 36 -3.03 0.27 -5.93
CA CYS A 36 -3.98 0.36 -7.05
C CYS A 36 -3.90 1.72 -7.75
N PRO A 37 -2.73 2.14 -8.26
CA PRO A 37 -2.54 3.48 -8.79
C PRO A 37 -3.29 3.69 -10.10
N ASN A 38 -3.71 4.93 -10.33
CA ASN A 38 -4.08 5.40 -11.66
C ASN A 38 -3.39 6.75 -11.95
N THR A 39 -3.62 7.33 -13.14
CA THR A 39 -2.93 8.55 -13.57
C THR A 39 -3.20 9.76 -12.67
N ASN A 40 -4.37 9.84 -12.02
CA ASN A 40 -4.74 10.96 -11.17
C ASN A 40 -4.46 10.69 -9.69
N GLU A 41 -4.44 9.42 -9.29
CA GLU A 41 -4.34 8.98 -7.90
C GLU A 41 -3.19 7.95 -7.79
N PRO A 42 -1.93 8.43 -7.70
CA PRO A 42 -0.74 7.57 -7.80
C PRO A 42 -0.46 6.75 -6.54
N ASP A 43 -1.08 7.05 -5.42
CA ASP A 43 -0.83 6.46 -4.10
C ASP A 43 -2.07 5.75 -3.51
N VAL A 44 -3.09 5.46 -4.33
CA VAL A 44 -4.26 4.69 -3.86
C VAL A 44 -3.84 3.30 -3.42
N ALA A 45 -4.23 2.94 -2.21
CA ALA A 45 -4.06 1.61 -1.65
C ALA A 45 -5.40 1.02 -1.21
N LYS A 46 -5.65 -0.25 -1.53
CA LYS A 46 -6.88 -0.97 -1.19
C LYS A 46 -6.61 -2.15 -0.27
N CYS A 47 -7.36 -2.30 0.80
CA CYS A 47 -7.28 -3.52 1.61
C CYS A 47 -7.87 -4.70 0.83
N PHE A 48 -7.11 -5.78 0.66
CA PHE A 48 -7.55 -6.94 -0.13
C PHE A 48 -8.74 -7.68 0.48
N PHE A 49 -8.97 -7.54 1.80
CA PHE A 49 -10.01 -8.25 2.54
C PHE A 49 -11.25 -7.40 2.78
N CYS A 50 -11.11 -6.23 3.39
CA CYS A 50 -12.26 -5.36 3.71
C CYS A 50 -12.63 -4.37 2.59
N LEU A 51 -11.81 -4.29 1.53
CA LEU A 51 -12.05 -3.49 0.33
C LEU A 51 -12.07 -1.97 0.55
N ILE A 52 -11.64 -1.47 1.72
CA ILE A 52 -11.43 -0.04 1.95
C ILE A 52 -10.31 0.46 1.04
N GLU A 53 -10.54 1.60 0.41
CA GLU A 53 -9.58 2.35 -0.40
C GLU A 53 -9.19 3.62 0.35
N LEU A 54 -7.88 3.90 0.38
CA LEU A 54 -7.29 5.09 0.99
C LEU A 54 -6.27 5.70 0.03
N GLU A 55 -6.18 7.02 0.03
CA GLU A 55 -5.22 7.83 -0.73
C GLU A 55 -4.70 8.98 0.14
N GLY A 56 -3.71 9.73 -0.35
CA GLY A 56 -3.12 10.85 0.37
C GLY A 56 -2.20 10.40 1.49
N TRP A 57 -1.49 9.29 1.29
CA TRP A 57 -0.57 8.74 2.29
C TRP A 57 0.59 9.70 2.56
N GLU A 58 0.99 9.82 3.82
CA GLU A 58 2.13 10.59 4.28
C GLU A 58 3.21 9.67 4.87
N PRO A 59 4.50 10.07 4.86
CA PRO A 59 5.61 9.23 5.35
C PRO A 59 5.43 8.66 6.76
N ASN A 60 4.69 9.35 7.64
CA ASN A 60 4.53 8.98 9.04
C ASN A 60 3.22 8.24 9.34
N ASP A 61 2.40 7.97 8.32
CA ASP A 61 1.17 7.22 8.48
C ASP A 61 1.45 5.76 8.87
N ASP A 62 0.67 5.28 9.83
CA ASP A 62 0.72 3.88 10.27
C ASP A 62 -0.37 3.09 9.54
N PRO A 63 -0.03 2.08 8.73
CA PRO A 63 -1.03 1.33 7.98
C PRO A 63 -1.83 0.29 8.79
N TRP A 64 -1.52 0.08 10.09
CA TRP A 64 -2.21 -0.89 10.96
C TRP A 64 -3.47 -0.39 11.66
#